data_AF-A0A9C6U7L3-F1
#
_entry.id   AF-A0A9C6U7L3-F1
#
_cell.length_a   1.000
_cell.length_b   1.000
_cell.length_c   1.000
_cell.angle_alpha   90.00
_cell.angle_beta   90.00
_cell.angle_gamma   90.00
#
_symmetry.space_group_name_H-M   'P 1'
#
loop_
_entity.id
_entity.type
_entity.pdbx_description
1 polymer ?
#
loop_
_entity_poly.entity_id
_entity_poly.type
_entity_poly.pdbx_seq_one_letter_code
_entity_poly.pdbx_strand_id
1 'polypeptide(L)'
;MDGKVLVLPITGEGACELKLDDIDATVNLIGKELVKDGVTFMEVDKFNFDFETKKLHLNFQNLFNGNKDLGTQMNTFLNTNSAEVLKELKPSVQEAFGMAFGEISNRIFKKVPYNKIFV
;
A
#
# COMPACT_ATOMS: atom_id res chain seq x y z
N MET A 1 4.42 12.60 11.57
CA MET A 1 3.59 11.44 11.97
C MET A 1 3.21 11.65 13.43
N ASP A 2 1.92 11.62 13.71
CA ASP A 2 1.38 11.62 15.07
C ASP A 2 0.30 10.55 15.12
N GLY A 3 0.40 9.62 16.05
CA GLY A 3 -0.46 8.46 16.09
C GLY A 3 -0.11 7.46 17.17
N LYS A 4 -0.76 6.31 17.10
CA LYS A 4 -0.48 5.15 17.95
C LYS A 4 -0.26 3.95 17.06
N VAL A 5 0.70 3.09 17.44
CA VAL A 5 0.86 1.77 16.84
C VAL A 5 0.68 0.76 17.96
N LEU A 6 -0.25 -0.18 17.77
CA LEU A 6 -0.79 -1.06 18.81
C LEU A 6 -1.37 -0.27 20.00
N VAL A 7 -0.54 -0.01 21.02
CA VAL A 7 -0.91 0.76 22.21
C VAL A 7 0.05 1.91 22.49
N LEU A 8 1.16 2.00 21.76
CA LEU A 8 2.23 2.95 22.05
C LEU A 8 2.05 4.22 21.23
N PRO A 9 2.09 5.41 21.86
CA PRO A 9 2.13 6.67 21.14
C PRO A 9 3.45 6.76 20.37
N ILE A 10 3.35 7.16 19.11
CA ILE A 10 4.50 7.39 18.25
C ILE A 10 4.36 8.75 17.59
N THR A 11 5.39 9.57 17.76
CA THR A 11 5.48 10.89 17.15
C THR A 11 6.85 11.03 16.53
N GLY A 12 6.91 11.61 15.33
CA GLY A 12 8.16 11.83 14.63
C GLY A 12 7.91 12.45 13.27
N GLU A 13 8.87 13.25 12.83
CA GLU A 13 8.85 13.91 11.53
C GLU A 13 10.16 13.62 10.82
N GLY A 14 10.12 12.70 9.86
CA GLY A 14 11.31 12.24 9.18
C GLY A 14 10.99 11.13 8.18
N ALA A 15 12.04 10.60 7.57
CA ALA A 15 11.91 9.47 6.65
C ALA A 15 11.38 8.23 7.39
N CYS A 16 10.50 7.51 6.71
CA CYS A 16 10.03 6.19 7.12
C CYS A 16 10.37 5.20 5.99
N GLU A 17 10.92 4.06 6.36
CA GLU A 17 11.16 2.94 5.47
C GLU A 17 10.36 1.73 5.95
N LEU A 18 9.60 1.13 5.03
CA LEU A 18 8.93 -0.14 5.22
C LEU A 18 9.48 -1.09 4.16
N LYS A 19 10.07 -2.21 4.60
CA LYS A 19 10.56 -3.25 3.71
C LYS A 19 9.77 -4.53 3.95
N LEU A 20 9.14 -5.04 2.90
CA LEU A 20 8.38 -6.29 2.93
C LEU A 20 9.15 -7.35 2.14
N ASP A 21 9.52 -8.45 2.81
CA ASP A 21 10.23 -9.57 2.19
C ASP A 21 9.22 -10.63 1.72
N ASP A 22 9.51 -11.27 0.59
CA ASP A 22 8.70 -12.37 0.03
C ASP A 22 7.20 -12.01 -0.04
N ILE A 23 6.88 -10.93 -0.77
CA ILE A 23 5.50 -10.50 -0.97
C ILE A 23 4.79 -11.44 -1.94
N ASP A 24 3.63 -11.94 -1.54
CA ASP A 24 2.64 -12.55 -2.43
C ASP A 24 1.44 -11.61 -2.50
N ALA A 25 1.09 -11.14 -3.70
CA ALA A 25 0.05 -10.14 -3.89
C ALA A 25 -1.06 -10.65 -4.79
N THR A 26 -2.30 -10.46 -4.36
CA THR A 26 -3.49 -10.74 -5.15
C THR A 26 -4.13 -9.43 -5.59
N VAL A 27 -4.36 -9.30 -6.89
CA VAL A 27 -5.04 -8.15 -7.48
C VAL A 27 -6.35 -8.63 -8.09
N ASN A 28 -7.44 -7.98 -7.68
CA ASN A 28 -8.73 -8.15 -8.33
C ASN A 28 -9.17 -6.82 -8.96
N LEU A 29 -9.25 -6.83 -10.29
CA LEU A 29 -9.67 -5.70 -11.10
C LEU A 29 -11.07 -5.97 -11.64
N ILE A 30 -12.00 -5.06 -11.35
CA ILE A 30 -13.36 -5.07 -11.89
C ILE A 30 -13.47 -3.88 -12.84
N GLY A 31 -13.68 -4.18 -14.12
CA GLY A 31 -13.89 -3.19 -15.16
C GLY A 31 -15.29 -3.29 -15.76
N LYS A 32 -15.71 -2.21 -16.41
CA LYS A 32 -16.92 -2.15 -17.23
C LYS A 32 -16.59 -1.65 -18.62
N GLU A 33 -17.45 -2.02 -19.56
CA GLU A 33 -17.32 -1.61 -20.95
C GLU A 33 -17.47 -0.08 -21.10
N LEU A 34 -16.62 0.51 -21.94
CA LEU A 34 -16.70 1.92 -22.31
C LEU A 34 -16.57 2.04 -23.83
N VAL A 35 -17.68 2.31 -24.53
CA VAL A 35 -17.67 2.50 -25.99
C VAL A 35 -17.45 3.97 -26.33
N LYS A 36 -16.48 4.26 -27.20
CA LYS A 36 -16.22 5.59 -27.78
C LYS A 36 -16.04 5.45 -29.28
N ASP A 37 -16.82 6.17 -30.07
CA ASP A 37 -16.74 6.17 -31.54
C ASP A 37 -16.76 4.77 -32.17
N GLY A 38 -17.59 3.86 -31.62
CA GLY A 38 -17.70 2.48 -32.07
C GLY A 38 -16.53 1.56 -31.66
N VAL A 39 -15.57 2.08 -30.89
CA VAL A 39 -14.44 1.32 -30.33
C VAL A 39 -14.69 1.03 -28.85
N THR A 40 -14.54 -0.23 -28.47
CA THR A 40 -14.70 -0.69 -27.08
C THR A 40 -13.41 -0.52 -26.30
N PHE A 41 -13.50 0.14 -25.14
CA PHE A 41 -12.46 0.31 -24.13
C PHE A 41 -12.94 -0.28 -22.79
N MET A 42 -12.09 -0.24 -21.77
CA MET A 42 -12.48 -0.60 -20.40
C MET A 42 -12.29 0.59 -19.46
N GLU A 43 -13.30 0.86 -18.64
CA GLU A 43 -13.18 1.70 -17.45
C GLU A 43 -13.05 0.80 -16.22
N VAL A 44 -12.00 1.01 -15.43
CA VAL A 44 -11.82 0.28 -14.16
C VAL A 44 -12.72 0.89 -13.11
N ASP A 45 -13.64 0.09 -12.58
CA ASP A 45 -14.58 0.46 -11.53
C ASP A 45 -13.98 0.21 -10.13
N LYS A 46 -13.34 -0.96 -9.94
CA LYS A 46 -12.67 -1.32 -8.69
C LYS A 46 -11.31 -1.95 -8.93
N PHE A 47 -10.36 -1.59 -8.08
CA PHE A 47 -9.04 -2.19 -8.03
C PHE A 47 -8.77 -2.58 -6.58
N ASN A 48 -8.95 -3.86 -6.28
CA ASN A 48 -8.69 -4.39 -4.94
C ASN A 48 -7.29 -4.99 -4.93
N PHE A 49 -6.46 -4.49 -4.03
CA PHE A 49 -5.12 -4.99 -3.79
C PHE A 49 -5.09 -5.67 -2.42
N ASP A 50 -4.66 -6.93 -2.39
CA ASP A 50 -4.34 -7.65 -1.17
C ASP A 50 -2.94 -8.23 -1.28
N PHE A 51 -2.28 -8.43 -0.15
CA PHE A 51 -0.93 -8.98 -0.10
C PHE A 51 -0.66 -9.69 1.22
N GLU A 52 0.13 -10.75 1.14
CA GLU A 52 0.81 -11.37 2.27
C GLU A 52 2.31 -11.11 2.15
N THR A 53 2.99 -11.08 3.29
CA THR A 53 4.46 -11.01 3.33
C THR A 53 4.97 -11.90 4.44
N LYS A 54 6.14 -12.49 4.22
CA LYS A 54 6.79 -13.28 5.24
C LYS A 54 7.35 -12.43 6.38
N LYS A 55 7.85 -11.22 6.06
CA LYS A 55 8.48 -10.34 7.05
C LYS A 55 8.35 -8.87 6.67
N LEU A 56 7.93 -8.08 7.64
CA LEU A 56 7.95 -6.62 7.58
C LEU A 56 9.12 -6.09 8.43
N HIS A 57 9.93 -5.21 7.85
CA HIS A 57 10.93 -4.41 8.55
C HIS A 57 10.53 -2.95 8.52
N LEU A 58 10.71 -2.28 9.66
CA LEU A 58 10.27 -0.91 9.89
C LEU A 58 11.44 -0.07 10.38
N ASN A 59 11.63 1.09 9.77
CA ASN A 59 12.61 2.06 10.25
C ASN A 59 12.05 3.48 10.14
N PHE A 60 11.79 4.08 11.30
CA PHE A 60 11.33 5.45 11.43
C PHE A 60 12.45 6.35 11.94
N GLN A 61 12.75 7.40 11.19
CA GLN A 61 13.73 8.41 11.57
C GLN A 61 13.08 9.55 12.35
N ASN A 62 13.89 10.21 13.18
CA ASN A 62 13.50 11.39 13.96
C ASN A 62 12.24 11.19 14.83
N LEU A 63 12.09 9.99 15.41
CA LEU A 63 11.08 9.74 16.44
C LEU A 63 11.38 10.55 17.72
N PHE A 64 10.34 10.94 18.43
CA PHE A 64 10.40 11.64 19.72
C PHE A 64 11.34 12.86 19.70
N ASN A 65 11.18 13.70 18.66
CA ASN A 65 11.99 14.89 18.44
C ASN A 65 13.52 14.60 18.39
N GLY A 66 13.88 13.44 17.82
CA GLY A 66 15.28 13.07 17.61
C GLY A 66 15.94 12.35 18.79
N ASN A 67 15.18 11.98 19.81
CA ASN A 67 15.71 11.17 20.91
C ASN A 67 16.11 9.77 20.40
N LYS A 68 17.43 9.53 20.30
CA LYS A 68 18.00 8.31 19.71
C LYS A 68 17.65 7.05 20.50
N ASP A 69 17.63 7.13 21.83
CA ASP A 69 17.38 5.96 22.67
C ASP A 69 15.92 5.51 22.53
N LEU A 70 14.97 6.45 22.66
CA LEU A 70 13.55 6.18 22.47
C LEU A 70 13.25 5.74 21.03
N GLY A 71 13.86 6.38 20.04
CA GLY A 71 13.71 5.99 18.64
C GLY A 71 14.22 4.58 18.35
N THR A 72 15.38 4.19 18.90
CA THR A 72 15.95 2.84 18.73
C THR A 72 15.08 1.79 19.42
N GLN A 73 14.63 2.06 20.64
CA GLN A 73 13.74 1.17 21.39
C GLN A 73 12.41 0.99 20.65
N MET A 74 11.84 2.07 20.12
CA MET A 74 10.59 2.02 19.36
C MET A 74 10.73 1.22 18.06
N ASN A 75 11.78 1.48 17.27
CA ASN A 75 12.03 0.67 16.07
C ASN A 75 12.23 -0.82 16.43
N THR A 76 12.93 -1.12 17.52
CA THR A 76 13.11 -2.51 18.01
C THR A 76 11.77 -3.14 18.38
N PHE A 77 10.92 -2.41 19.10
CA PHE A 77 9.58 -2.87 19.47
C PHE A 77 8.73 -3.15 18.22
N LEU A 78 8.70 -2.23 17.26
CA LEU A 78 7.91 -2.36 16.04
C LEU A 78 8.35 -3.55 15.19
N ASN A 79 9.67 -3.77 15.04
CA ASN A 79 10.18 -4.92 14.29
C ASN A 79 9.93 -6.26 15.00
N THR A 80 10.01 -6.26 16.35
CA THR A 80 9.73 -7.45 17.16
C THR A 80 8.27 -7.88 17.05
N ASN A 81 7.35 -6.90 16.94
CA ASN A 81 5.90 -7.12 16.81
C ASN A 81 5.42 -6.86 15.37
N SER A 82 6.28 -7.09 14.37
CA SER A 82 6.03 -6.69 12.98
C SER A 82 4.79 -7.33 12.37
N ALA A 83 4.41 -8.54 12.80
CA ALA A 83 3.20 -9.22 12.34
C ALA A 83 1.93 -8.50 12.81
N GLU A 84 1.86 -8.10 14.08
CA GLU A 84 0.74 -7.35 14.65
C GLU A 84 0.67 -5.94 14.05
N VAL A 85 1.83 -5.27 13.91
CA VAL A 85 1.91 -3.97 13.25
C VAL A 85 1.43 -4.06 11.81
N LEU A 86 1.83 -5.11 11.09
CA LEU A 86 1.36 -5.33 9.72
C LEU A 86 -0.16 -5.48 9.67
N LYS A 87 -0.79 -6.22 10.59
CA LYS A 87 -2.26 -6.36 10.62
C LYS A 87 -2.97 -5.01 10.76
N GLU A 88 -2.40 -4.09 11.53
CA GLU A 88 -2.95 -2.74 11.73
C GLU A 88 -2.71 -1.84 10.51
N LEU A 89 -1.52 -1.91 9.89
CA LEU A 89 -1.15 -1.07 8.75
C LEU A 89 -1.70 -1.59 7.40
N LYS A 90 -1.91 -2.90 7.27
CA LYS A 90 -2.28 -3.57 6.02
C LYS A 90 -3.50 -2.95 5.34
N PRO A 91 -4.62 -2.64 6.03
CA PRO A 91 -5.78 -2.00 5.40
C PRO A 91 -5.45 -0.66 4.73
N SER A 92 -4.68 0.21 5.39
CA SER A 92 -4.29 1.51 4.83
C SER A 92 -3.33 1.35 3.66
N VAL A 93 -2.42 0.38 3.72
CA VAL A 93 -1.51 0.05 2.60
C VAL A 93 -2.31 -0.48 1.42
N GLN A 94 -3.27 -1.38 1.65
CA GLN A 94 -4.16 -1.92 0.62
C GLN A 94 -4.96 -0.83 -0.08
N GLU A 95 -5.54 0.09 0.69
CA GLU A 95 -6.30 1.23 0.17
C GLU A 95 -5.43 2.16 -0.68
N ALA A 96 -4.25 2.53 -0.18
CA ALA A 96 -3.32 3.43 -0.88
C ALA A 96 -2.87 2.84 -2.22
N PHE A 97 -2.44 1.57 -2.25
CA PHE A 97 -2.06 0.90 -3.49
C PHE A 97 -3.26 0.64 -4.41
N GLY A 98 -4.43 0.30 -3.87
CA GLY A 98 -5.65 0.14 -4.64
C GLY A 98 -6.03 1.40 -5.40
N MET A 99 -5.97 2.57 -4.74
CA MET A 99 -6.20 3.86 -5.39
C MET A 99 -5.15 4.17 -6.46
N ALA A 100 -3.87 4.05 -6.12
CA ALA A 100 -2.77 4.39 -7.04
C ALA A 100 -2.79 3.49 -8.30
N PHE A 101 -2.88 2.17 -8.12
CA PHE A 101 -2.92 1.24 -9.24
C PHE A 101 -4.24 1.28 -10.01
N GLY A 102 -5.36 1.55 -9.35
CA GLY A 102 -6.63 1.79 -10.01
C GLY A 102 -6.58 3.00 -10.94
N GLU A 103 -5.97 4.10 -10.50
CA GLU A 103 -5.79 5.30 -11.33
C GLU A 103 -4.88 5.02 -12.54
N ILE A 104 -3.74 4.37 -12.32
CA ILE A 104 -2.81 3.98 -13.39
C ILE A 104 -3.52 3.08 -14.41
N SER A 105 -4.24 2.06 -13.94
CA SER A 105 -4.99 1.14 -14.78
C SER A 105 -6.03 1.88 -15.63
N ASN A 106 -6.78 2.81 -15.04
CA ASN A 106 -7.76 3.62 -15.75
C ASN A 106 -7.14 4.50 -16.85
N ARG A 107 -5.96 5.09 -16.59
CA ARG A 107 -5.25 5.92 -17.59
C ARG A 107 -4.87 5.10 -18.84
N ILE A 108 -4.59 3.81 -18.67
CA ILE A 108 -4.23 2.88 -19.75
C ILE A 108 -5.50 2.37 -20.45
N PHE A 109 -6.40 1.74 -19.70
CA PHE A 109 -7.54 1.00 -20.25
C PHE A 109 -8.59 1.89 -20.94
N LYS A 110 -8.65 3.18 -20.60
CA LYS A 110 -9.51 4.16 -21.31
C LYS A 110 -8.95 4.65 -22.64
N LYS A 111 -7.69 4.31 -22.97
CA LYS A 111 -6.97 4.76 -24.17
C LYS A 111 -6.58 3.63 -25.12
N VAL A 112 -6.49 2.40 -24.62
CA VAL A 112 -6.14 1.24 -25.42
C VAL A 112 -7.41 0.40 -25.67
N PRO A 113 -7.79 0.14 -26.93
CA PRO A 113 -8.98 -0.65 -27.24
C PRO A 113 -8.94 -2.04 -26.59
N TYR A 114 -10.08 -2.51 -26.10
CA TYR A 114 -10.23 -3.76 -25.33
C TYR A 114 -9.65 -4.97 -26.08
N ASN A 115 -9.95 -5.08 -27.37
CA ASN A 115 -9.48 -6.16 -28.25
C ASN A 115 -7.97 -6.13 -28.55
N LYS A 116 -7.23 -5.12 -28.08
CA LYS A 116 -5.76 -5.07 -28.16
C LYS A 116 -5.09 -5.58 -26.89
N ILE A 117 -5.85 -5.75 -25.82
CA ILE A 117 -5.35 -6.14 -24.49
C ILE A 117 -5.75 -7.58 -24.17
N PHE A 118 -7.01 -7.92 -24.45
CA PHE A 118 -7.58 -9.23 -24.18
C PHE A 118 -7.81 -9.96 -25.51
N VAL A 119 -7.26 -11.18 -25.60
CA VAL A 119 -7.32 -12.08 -26.76
C VAL A 119 -8.38 -13.14 -26.51
#